data_AF-A0A972DM29-F1
#
_entry.id   AF-A0A972DM29-F1
#
_cell.length_a   1.000
_cell.length_b   1.000
_cell.length_c   1.000
_cell.angle_alpha   90.00
_cell.angle_beta   90.00
_cell.angle_gamma   90.00
#
_symmetry.space_group_name_H-M   'P 1'
#
loop_
_entity.id
_entity.type
_entity.pdbx_description
1 polymer ?
#
loop_
_entity_poly.entity_id
_entity_poly.type
_entity_poly.pdbx_seq_one_letter_code
_entity_poly.pdbx_strand_id
1 'polypeptide(L)'
;HDRYSAAKRNPYNEIECSDHYARAMASYGVFQAACGFNCHGPKGRIEFAPRLSPENFKAAMVTAEGWGSYSQQSTPADFRAEIEIKHGRLRLKTLVVAPAGAVSAVQADLDGQPLAATVARQDGRAIVTFADAVVVSEGQRLQVRI
;
A
#
# COMPACT_ATOMS: atom_id res chain seq x y z
N HIS A 1 -41.45 16.22 -16.91
CA HIS A 1 -40.91 15.14 -16.06
C HIS A 1 -39.89 14.36 -16.89
N ASP A 2 -38.61 14.71 -16.83
CA ASP A 2 -37.54 14.04 -17.61
C ASP A 2 -36.18 14.14 -16.90
N ARG A 3 -36.20 14.16 -15.56
CA ARG A 3 -35.03 14.45 -14.72
C ARG A 3 -34.00 13.31 -14.69
N TYR A 4 -34.41 12.08 -15.04
CA TYR A 4 -33.61 10.86 -14.94
C TYR A 4 -33.42 10.12 -16.27
N SER A 5 -33.61 10.78 -17.42
CA SER A 5 -33.39 10.15 -18.72
C SER A 5 -31.92 9.74 -18.94
N ALA A 6 -31.73 8.49 -19.38
CA ALA A 6 -30.41 7.88 -19.60
C ALA A 6 -29.58 8.59 -20.68
N ALA A 7 -30.21 9.32 -21.62
CA ALA A 7 -29.50 10.11 -22.62
C ALA A 7 -28.80 11.36 -22.04
N LYS A 8 -29.15 11.74 -20.81
CA LYS A 8 -28.67 12.97 -20.14
C LYS A 8 -27.79 12.68 -18.92
N ARG A 9 -27.50 11.41 -18.61
CA ARG A 9 -26.72 11.00 -17.44
C ARG A 9 -25.86 9.78 -17.75
N ASN A 10 -24.67 9.73 -17.16
CA ASN A 10 -23.89 8.50 -17.13
C ASN A 10 -24.63 7.46 -16.26
N PRO A 11 -24.93 6.25 -16.77
CA PRO A 11 -25.67 5.23 -16.02
C PRO A 11 -24.94 4.72 -14.77
N TYR A 12 -23.65 5.01 -14.64
CA TYR A 12 -22.85 4.65 -13.46
C TYR A 12 -22.84 5.74 -12.38
N ASN A 13 -23.44 6.91 -12.61
CA ASN A 13 -23.44 8.03 -11.65
C ASN A 13 -24.58 7.93 -10.63
N GLU A 14 -24.30 8.22 -9.36
CA GLU A 14 -25.33 8.24 -8.32
C GLU A 14 -26.32 9.39 -8.51
N ILE A 15 -27.59 9.12 -8.19
CA ILE A 15 -28.70 10.03 -8.44
C ILE A 15 -28.58 11.36 -7.66
N GLU A 16 -28.01 11.30 -6.45
CA GLU A 16 -27.90 12.38 -5.46
C GLU A 16 -26.73 13.35 -5.74
N CYS A 17 -25.68 12.89 -6.44
CA CYS A 17 -24.48 13.68 -6.74
C CYS A 17 -24.30 14.00 -8.24
N SER A 18 -25.30 13.65 -9.07
CA SER A 18 -25.30 13.89 -10.53
C SER A 18 -23.97 13.44 -11.17
N ASP A 19 -23.31 14.26 -12.00
CA ASP A 19 -22.12 13.84 -12.73
C ASP A 19 -20.82 13.73 -11.90
N HIS A 20 -20.93 13.88 -10.58
CA HIS A 20 -19.79 13.81 -9.68
C HIS A 20 -19.83 12.50 -8.89
N TYR A 21 -18.98 11.55 -9.27
CA TYR A 21 -18.79 10.25 -8.61
C TYR A 21 -18.09 10.37 -7.22
N ALA A 22 -18.28 11.50 -6.52
CA ALA A 22 -17.54 11.85 -5.33
C ALA A 22 -17.99 11.05 -4.09
N ARG A 23 -19.29 10.73 -3.97
CA ARG A 23 -19.83 9.99 -2.82
C ARG A 23 -19.40 8.53 -2.78
N ALA A 24 -19.43 7.83 -3.90
CA ALA A 24 -18.97 6.44 -3.96
C ALA A 24 -17.48 6.34 -3.58
N MET A 25 -16.65 7.30 -4.03
CA MET A 25 -15.24 7.37 -3.66
C MET A 25 -14.98 7.84 -2.22
N ALA A 26 -15.95 8.41 -1.51
CA ALA A 26 -15.78 8.75 -0.09
C ALA A 26 -15.48 7.49 0.76
N SER A 27 -16.04 6.34 0.37
CA SER A 27 -15.75 5.04 0.99
C SER A 27 -14.28 4.62 0.83
N TYR A 28 -13.58 5.11 -0.19
CA TYR A 28 -12.16 4.84 -0.41
C TYR A 28 -11.29 5.47 0.70
N GLY A 29 -11.74 6.55 1.32
CA GLY A 29 -11.10 7.12 2.51
C GLY A 29 -11.11 6.13 3.69
N VAL A 30 -12.23 5.44 3.90
CA VAL A 30 -12.36 4.39 4.93
C VAL A 30 -11.44 3.20 4.61
N PHE A 31 -11.38 2.79 3.34
CA PHE A 31 -10.45 1.75 2.89
C PHE A 31 -9.00 2.11 3.19
N GLN A 32 -8.55 3.31 2.82
CA GLN A 32 -7.19 3.78 3.10
C GLN A 32 -6.89 3.81 4.61
N ALA A 33 -7.84 4.31 5.41
CA ALA A 33 -7.70 4.36 6.87
C ALA A 33 -7.63 2.97 7.51
N ALA A 34 -8.44 2.01 7.04
CA ALA A 34 -8.43 0.63 7.51
C ALA A 34 -7.11 -0.08 7.17
N CYS A 35 -6.55 0.17 5.98
CA CYS A 35 -5.24 -0.34 5.58
C CYS A 35 -4.07 0.38 6.28
N GLY A 36 -4.32 1.59 6.80
CA GLY A 36 -3.26 2.51 7.20
C GLY A 36 -2.32 2.85 6.02
N PHE A 37 -2.85 2.87 4.80
CA PHE A 37 -2.09 3.05 3.57
C PHE A 37 -1.81 4.54 3.30
N ASN A 38 -0.56 4.87 2.98
CA ASN A 38 -0.17 6.18 2.46
C ASN A 38 0.94 6.02 1.41
N CYS A 39 0.89 6.79 0.33
CA CYS A 39 1.89 6.78 -0.73
C CYS A 39 2.35 8.21 -1.04
N HIS A 40 3.64 8.47 -0.83
CA HIS A 40 4.30 9.72 -1.22
C HIS A 40 5.27 9.47 -2.38
N GLY A 41 4.74 9.57 -3.62
CA GLY A 41 5.48 9.28 -4.86
C GLY A 41 6.84 9.98 -4.97
N PRO A 42 6.95 11.32 -4.84
CA PRO A 42 8.23 12.04 -4.99
C PRO A 42 9.32 11.61 -4.00
N LYS A 43 8.95 11.16 -2.80
CA LYS A 43 9.89 10.66 -1.78
C LYS A 43 10.13 9.15 -1.91
N GLY A 44 9.41 8.45 -2.80
CA GLY A 44 9.43 7.00 -2.88
C GLY A 44 9.07 6.34 -1.55
N ARG A 45 8.08 6.87 -0.83
CA ARG A 45 7.70 6.38 0.50
C ARG A 45 6.30 5.79 0.48
N ILE A 46 6.17 4.54 0.93
CA ILE A 46 4.89 3.88 1.15
C ILE A 46 4.78 3.46 2.61
N GLU A 47 3.57 3.54 3.15
CA GLU A 47 3.26 3.15 4.52
C GLU A 47 2.09 2.18 4.55
N PHE A 48 2.17 1.21 5.47
CA PHE A 48 1.06 0.35 5.85
C PHE A 48 1.02 0.18 7.37
N ALA A 49 -0.15 0.37 7.96
CA ALA A 49 -0.40 0.10 9.38
C ALA A 49 -1.84 -0.42 9.54
N PRO A 50 -2.12 -1.66 9.12
CA PRO A 50 -3.47 -2.19 9.05
C PRO A 50 -4.16 -2.17 10.42
N ARG A 51 -5.42 -1.73 10.45
CA ARG A 51 -6.26 -1.72 11.66
C ARG A 51 -7.11 -2.97 11.79
N LEU A 52 -7.33 -3.68 10.68
CA LEU A 52 -8.08 -4.92 10.61
C LEU A 52 -7.11 -6.07 10.35
N SER A 53 -7.13 -7.09 11.21
CA SER A 53 -6.24 -8.27 11.15
C SER A 53 -4.75 -7.93 10.96
N PRO A 54 -4.15 -7.03 11.77
CA PRO A 54 -2.74 -6.63 11.63
C PRO A 54 -1.74 -7.79 11.67
N GLU A 55 -2.11 -8.92 12.28
CA GLU A 55 -1.35 -10.16 12.32
C GLU A 55 -1.30 -10.91 10.99
N ASN A 56 -2.31 -10.76 10.13
CA ASN A 56 -2.42 -11.42 8.82
C ASN A 56 -3.32 -10.59 7.90
N PHE A 57 -2.70 -9.74 7.09
CA PHE A 57 -3.39 -8.73 6.31
C PHE A 57 -3.02 -8.81 4.84
N LYS A 58 -3.99 -8.56 3.95
CA LYS A 58 -3.76 -8.38 2.51
C LYS A 58 -4.75 -7.37 1.96
N ALA A 59 -4.27 -6.43 1.15
CA ALA A 59 -5.10 -5.44 0.48
C ALA A 59 -4.54 -5.05 -0.88
N ALA A 60 -5.43 -4.57 -1.75
CA ALA A 60 -5.03 -3.89 -2.97
C ALA A 60 -4.43 -2.51 -2.66
N MET A 61 -3.50 -2.06 -3.49
CA MET A 61 -2.95 -0.71 -3.41
C MET A 61 -2.82 -0.10 -4.81
N VAL A 62 -2.97 1.22 -4.86
CA VAL A 62 -2.78 2.03 -6.07
C VAL A 62 -1.73 3.08 -5.76
N THR A 63 -0.77 3.22 -6.66
CA THR A 63 0.36 4.17 -6.56
C THR A 63 0.33 5.11 -7.76
N ALA A 64 1.29 6.05 -7.83
CA ALA A 64 1.34 7.02 -8.93
C ALA A 64 1.53 6.41 -10.33
N GLU A 65 2.23 5.26 -10.42
CA GLU A 65 2.66 4.67 -11.70
C GLU A 65 2.22 3.21 -11.86
N GLY A 66 1.34 2.71 -11.00
CA GLY A 66 0.92 1.31 -11.03
C GLY A 66 0.01 0.91 -9.88
N TRP A 67 -0.47 -0.32 -9.94
CA TRP A 67 -1.30 -0.92 -8.89
C TRP A 67 -0.88 -2.37 -8.63
N GLY A 68 -1.25 -2.86 -7.45
CA GLY A 68 -0.79 -4.15 -6.97
C GLY A 68 -1.42 -4.54 -5.64
N SER A 69 -0.71 -5.38 -4.89
CA SER A 69 -1.13 -5.78 -3.55
C SER A 69 -0.01 -5.65 -2.53
N TYR A 70 -0.42 -5.35 -1.31
CA TYR A 70 0.40 -5.50 -0.12
C TYR A 70 -0.15 -6.64 0.72
N SER A 71 0.74 -7.44 1.31
CA SER A 71 0.39 -8.40 2.36
C SER A 71 1.41 -8.42 3.48
N GLN A 72 0.96 -8.75 4.69
CA GLN A 72 1.83 -8.96 5.83
C GLN A 72 1.38 -10.11 6.72
N GLN A 73 2.36 -10.72 7.40
CA GLN A 73 2.18 -11.56 8.57
C GLN A 73 3.03 -10.99 9.71
N SER A 74 2.43 -10.82 10.88
CA SER A 74 3.06 -10.15 12.02
C SER A 74 2.83 -10.94 13.29
N THR A 75 3.92 -11.36 13.91
CA THR A 75 3.93 -12.02 15.23
C THR A 75 4.87 -11.24 16.16
N PRO A 76 4.88 -11.52 17.47
CA PRO A 76 5.85 -10.90 18.38
C PRO A 76 7.31 -11.20 18.04
N ALA A 77 7.59 -12.28 17.30
CA ALA A 77 8.93 -12.78 17.02
C ALA A 77 9.39 -12.60 15.55
N ASP A 78 8.48 -12.32 14.63
CA ASP A 78 8.74 -12.28 13.19
C ASP A 78 7.73 -11.37 12.50
N PHE A 79 8.20 -10.54 11.56
CA PHE A 79 7.35 -9.77 10.67
C PHE A 79 7.76 -10.01 9.23
N ARG A 80 6.79 -10.26 8.35
CA ARG A 80 6.99 -10.42 6.90
C ARG A 80 6.01 -9.53 6.17
N ALA A 81 6.50 -8.82 5.16
CA ALA A 81 5.69 -8.04 4.24
C ALA A 81 6.09 -8.32 2.79
N GLU A 82 5.11 -8.27 1.91
CA GLU A 82 5.29 -8.39 0.46
C GLU A 82 4.55 -7.27 -0.25
N ILE A 83 5.19 -6.70 -1.27
CA ILE A 83 4.61 -5.80 -2.25
C ILE A 83 4.75 -6.47 -3.62
N GLU A 84 3.62 -6.72 -4.27
CA GLU A 84 3.56 -7.25 -5.63
C GLU A 84 2.93 -6.19 -6.55
N ILE A 85 3.61 -5.84 -7.65
CA ILE A 85 3.06 -4.94 -8.67
C ILE A 85 2.40 -5.78 -9.76
N LYS A 86 1.10 -5.56 -9.97
CA LYS A 86 0.30 -6.28 -10.97
C LYS A 86 0.28 -5.58 -12.32
N HIS A 87 0.46 -4.26 -12.34
CA HIS A 87 0.61 -3.49 -13.57
C HIS A 87 1.34 -2.18 -13.28
N GLY A 88 2.21 -1.76 -14.20
CA GLY A 88 3.01 -0.54 -14.06
C GLY A 88 4.25 -0.74 -13.20
N ARG A 89 4.60 0.25 -12.37
CA ARG A 89 5.79 0.20 -11.52
C ARG A 89 5.66 0.96 -10.21
N LEU A 90 6.54 0.64 -9.26
CA LEU A 90 6.72 1.35 -8.01
C LEU A 90 8.21 1.67 -7.78
N ARG A 91 8.55 2.95 -7.71
CA ARG A 91 9.85 3.40 -7.19
C ARG A 91 9.75 3.61 -5.68
N LEU A 92 10.53 2.86 -4.91
CA LEU A 92 10.47 2.84 -3.45
C LEU A 92 11.86 3.05 -2.83
N LYS A 93 11.97 4.03 -1.95
CA LYS A 93 13.13 4.32 -1.10
C LYS A 93 12.86 3.96 0.36
N THR A 94 11.62 4.07 0.80
CA THR A 94 11.23 3.84 2.19
C THR A 94 9.91 3.08 2.28
N LEU A 95 9.92 1.98 3.03
CA LEU A 95 8.72 1.26 3.44
C LEU A 95 8.50 1.46 4.95
N VAL A 96 7.32 1.89 5.34
CA VAL A 96 6.94 2.03 6.75
C VAL A 96 5.88 1.00 7.11
N VAL A 97 6.16 0.21 8.13
CA VAL A 97 5.28 -0.87 8.61
C VAL A 97 5.13 -0.83 10.13
N ALA A 98 4.12 -1.51 10.67
CA ALA A 98 3.85 -1.57 12.10
C ALA A 98 3.97 -3.03 12.61
N PRO A 99 5.20 -3.55 12.80
CA PRO A 99 5.40 -4.90 13.33
C PRO A 99 4.96 -4.98 14.80
N ALA A 100 4.42 -6.13 15.20
CA ALA A 100 3.97 -6.36 16.59
C ALA A 100 5.16 -6.49 17.57
N GLY A 101 6.26 -7.07 17.10
CA GLY A 101 7.44 -7.40 17.89
C GLY A 101 8.51 -6.30 18.00
N ALA A 102 9.70 -6.72 18.41
CA ALA A 102 10.90 -5.89 18.39
C ALA A 102 11.36 -5.63 16.94
N VAL A 103 12.17 -4.59 16.75
CA VAL A 103 12.76 -4.23 15.46
C VAL A 103 14.25 -4.08 15.68
N SER A 104 15.05 -5.00 15.14
CA SER A 104 16.49 -5.04 15.37
C SER A 104 17.30 -5.20 14.08
N ALA A 105 16.76 -5.91 13.09
CA ALA A 105 17.38 -6.13 11.80
C ALA A 105 16.32 -6.12 10.70
N VAL A 106 16.77 -6.02 9.44
CA VAL A 106 15.90 -6.17 8.29
C VAL A 106 16.61 -6.99 7.22
N GLN A 107 15.85 -7.85 6.57
CA GLN A 107 16.20 -8.49 5.32
C GLN A 107 15.22 -8.03 4.26
N ALA A 108 15.71 -7.76 3.06
CA ALA A 108 14.86 -7.41 1.94
C ALA A 108 15.40 -8.02 0.65
N ASP A 109 14.50 -8.38 -0.25
CA ASP A 109 14.84 -8.92 -1.56
C ASP A 109 13.80 -8.52 -2.61
N LEU A 110 14.25 -8.43 -3.87
CA LEU A 110 13.40 -8.28 -5.04
C LEU A 110 13.50 -9.55 -5.86
N ASP A 111 12.41 -10.32 -5.95
CA ASP A 111 12.38 -11.63 -6.60
C ASP A 111 13.52 -12.57 -6.14
N GLY A 112 13.83 -12.58 -4.84
CA GLY A 112 14.91 -13.37 -4.25
C GLY A 112 16.31 -12.76 -4.37
N GLN A 113 16.48 -11.63 -5.06
CA GLN A 113 17.76 -10.91 -5.12
C GLN A 113 17.90 -9.98 -3.91
N PRO A 114 18.90 -10.17 -3.02
CA PRO A 114 19.05 -9.38 -1.81
C PRO A 114 19.23 -7.88 -2.09
N LEU A 115 18.60 -7.06 -1.26
CA LEU A 115 18.68 -5.61 -1.29
C LEU A 115 19.31 -5.10 0.00
N ALA A 116 20.25 -4.15 -0.12
CA ALA A 116 20.78 -3.46 1.05
C ALA A 116 19.71 -2.53 1.63
N ALA A 117 19.36 -2.73 2.90
CA ALA A 117 18.39 -1.91 3.62
C ALA A 117 18.77 -1.77 5.10
N THR A 118 18.32 -0.69 5.72
CA THR A 118 18.40 -0.46 7.16
C THR A 118 17.00 -0.32 7.73
N VAL A 119 16.85 -0.55 9.04
CA VAL A 119 15.58 -0.35 9.74
C VAL A 119 15.81 0.43 11.02
N ALA A 120 14.92 1.37 11.28
CA ALA A 120 14.84 2.09 12.55
C ALA A 120 13.40 2.01 13.10
N ARG A 121 13.27 2.00 14.43
CA ARG A 121 11.96 2.10 15.08
C ARG A 121 11.69 3.54 15.49
N GLN A 122 10.55 4.07 15.08
CA GLN A 122 10.10 5.42 15.44
C GLN A 122 8.58 5.38 15.64
N ASP A 123 8.10 5.89 16.79
CA ASP A 123 6.67 5.99 17.12
C ASP A 123 5.88 4.68 16.92
N GLY A 124 6.50 3.56 17.31
CA GLY A 124 5.92 2.23 17.17
C GLY A 124 5.92 1.66 15.75
N ARG A 125 6.44 2.39 14.75
CA ARG A 125 6.61 1.93 13.36
C ARG A 125 8.05 1.54 13.07
N ALA A 126 8.22 0.58 12.18
CA ALA A 126 9.50 0.27 11.56
C ALA A 126 9.62 1.06 10.26
N ILE A 127 10.71 1.80 10.11
CA ILE A 127 11.07 2.57 8.92
C ILE A 127 12.19 1.82 8.22
N VAL A 128 11.84 1.06 7.18
CA VAL A 128 12.79 0.35 6.33
C VAL A 128 13.25 1.30 5.23
N THR A 129 14.56 1.53 5.15
CA THR A 129 15.17 2.43 4.16
C THR A 129 16.15 1.65 3.30
N PHE A 130 15.87 1.58 2.00
CA PHE A 130 16.76 0.93 1.04
C PHE A 130 17.99 1.80 0.76
N ALA A 131 19.17 1.18 0.61
CA ALA A 131 20.43 1.89 0.33
C ALA A 131 20.33 2.70 -0.98
N ASP A 132 19.69 2.12 -1.99
CA ASP A 132 19.29 2.75 -3.24
C ASP A 132 17.78 2.66 -3.44
N ALA A 133 17.20 3.54 -4.26
CA ALA A 133 15.79 3.44 -4.59
C ALA A 133 15.55 2.19 -5.44
N VAL A 134 14.65 1.32 -5.00
CA VAL A 134 14.26 0.09 -5.67
C VAL A 134 13.13 0.39 -6.64
N VAL A 135 13.16 -0.21 -7.83
CA VAL A 135 12.04 -0.17 -8.77
C VAL A 135 11.43 -1.57 -8.85
N VAL A 136 10.21 -1.71 -8.36
CA VAL A 136 9.42 -2.93 -8.46
C VAL A 136 8.55 -2.80 -9.71
N SER A 137 8.84 -3.61 -10.73
CA SER A 137 8.08 -3.61 -12.00
C SER A 137 6.93 -4.61 -11.95
N GLU A 138 6.09 -4.56 -12.97
CA GLU A 138 5.02 -5.52 -13.19
C GLU A 138 5.49 -6.98 -13.07
N GLY A 139 4.74 -7.77 -12.30
CA GLY A 139 5.03 -9.18 -12.00
C GLY A 139 6.03 -9.41 -10.87
N GLN A 140 6.78 -8.37 -10.46
CA GLN A 140 7.83 -8.51 -9.44
C GLN A 140 7.29 -8.40 -8.01
N ARG A 141 8.02 -9.00 -7.08
CA ARG A 141 7.72 -9.02 -5.66
C ARG A 141 8.88 -8.51 -4.84
N LEU A 142 8.62 -7.44 -4.09
CA LEU A 142 9.51 -6.95 -3.05
C LEU A 142 9.09 -7.61 -1.72
N GLN A 143 10.02 -8.28 -1.06
CA GLN A 143 9.80 -8.87 0.26
C GLN A 143 10.66 -8.18 1.30
N VAL A 144 10.11 -8.06 2.50
CA VAL A 144 10.78 -7.49 3.67
C VAL A 144 10.49 -8.36 4.88
N ARG A 145 11.54 -8.68 5.63
CA ARG A 145 11.46 -9.42 6.90
C ARG A 145 12.17 -8.66 8.00
N ILE A 146 11.53 -8.53 9.16
CA ILE A 146 12.04 -7.88 10.37
C ILE A 146 11.99 -8.88 11.52
#